data_AF-A0A7X9QDI2-F1
#
_entry.id   AF-A0A7X9QDI2-F1
#
_cell.length_a   1.000
_cell.length_b   1.000
_cell.length_c   1.000
_cell.angle_alpha   90.00
_cell.angle_beta   90.00
_cell.angle_gamma   90.00
#
_symmetry.space_group_name_H-M   'P 1'
#
loop_
_entity.id
_entity.type
_entity.pdbx_description
1 polymer ?
#
loop_
_entity_poly.entity_id
_entity_poly.type
_entity_poly.pdbx_seq_one_letter_code
_entity_poly.pdbx_strand_id
1 'polypeptide(L)' 'MRPRDPELMAQAARLYYLQRQTVDEVARTMDVSMATVSRLLKDARNRGIVEIRVHDPRHLDEQ' A
#
# COMPACT_ATOMS: atom_id res chain seq x y z
N MET A 1 -17.81 0.55 7.04
CA MET A 1 -16.69 0.92 6.17
C MET A 1 -17.08 0.73 4.71
N ARG A 2 -17.25 1.79 3.92
CA ARG A 2 -17.46 1.62 2.47
C ARG A 2 -16.12 1.20 1.85
N PRO A 3 -16.01 0.03 1.19
CA PRO A 3 -14.76 -0.50 0.64
C PRO A 3 -14.24 0.27 -0.61
N ARG A 4 -14.45 1.58 -0.68
CA ARG A 4 -14.10 2.40 -1.84
C ARG A 4 -13.50 3.77 -1.50
N ASP A 5 -13.27 4.08 -0.23
CA ASP A 5 -12.71 5.37 0.17
C ASP A 5 -11.21 5.46 -0.22
N PRO A 6 -10.85 6.36 -1.17
CA PRO A 6 -9.45 6.55 -1.58
C PRO A 6 -8.55 7.00 -0.41
N GLU A 7 -9.09 7.69 0.59
CA GLU A 7 -8.31 8.16 1.74
C GLU A 7 -7.84 7.00 2.61
N LEU A 8 -8.72 6.02 2.86
CA LEU A 8 -8.36 4.80 3.59
C LEU A 8 -7.32 3.97 2.84
N MET A 9 -7.43 3.90 1.51
CA MET A 9 -6.43 3.23 0.66
C MET A 9 -5.07 3.92 0.75
N ALA A 10 -5.04 5.25 0.65
CA ALA A 10 -3.83 6.04 0.76
C ALA A 10 -3.21 5.95 2.17
N GLN A 11 -4.04 5.93 3.21
CA GLN A 11 -3.58 5.77 4.59
C GLN A 11 -2.92 4.40 4.81
N ALA A 12 -3.59 3.31 4.41
CA ALA A 12 -3.03 1.96 4.51
C ALA A 12 -1.71 1.84 3.73
N ALA A 13 -1.66 2.41 2.52
CA ALA A 13 -0.46 2.42 1.68
C ALA A 13 0.70 3.19 2.32
N ARG A 14 0.45 4.35 2.94
CA ARG A 14 1.50 5.13 3.62
C ARG A 14 2.10 4.35 4.80
N LEU A 15 1.26 3.75 5.64
CA LEU A 15 1.73 2.95 6.78
C LEU A 15 2.56 1.74 6.30
N TYR A 16 2.08 1.03 5.29
CA TYR A 16 2.77 -0.18 4.79
C TYR A 16 4.05 0.13 4.01
N TYR A 17 4.00 0.99 2.98
CA TYR A 17 5.13 1.20 2.07
C TYR A 17 6.13 2.24 2.58
N LEU A 18 5.67 3.34 3.20
CA LEU A 18 6.56 4.42 3.63
C LEU A 18 7.07 4.20 5.04
N GLN A 19 6.18 3.79 5.96
CA GLN A 19 6.55 3.54 7.36
C GLN A 19 7.01 2.11 7.61
N ARG A 20 7.02 1.26 6.58
CA ARG A 20 7.45 -0.15 6.63
C ARG A 20 6.75 -0.98 7.71
N GLN A 21 5.51 -0.64 8.05
CA GLN A 21 4.70 -1.44 8.95
C GLN A 21 4.28 -2.75 8.27
N THR A 22 4.15 -3.80 9.06
CA THR A 22 3.54 -5.07 8.67
C THR A 22 2.02 -4.92 8.52
N VAL A 23 1.38 -5.84 7.79
CA VAL A 23 -0.09 -5.82 7.62
C VAL A 23 -0.84 -5.90 8.96
N ASP A 24 -0.28 -6.61 9.95
CA ASP A 24 -0.84 -6.70 11.30
C ASP A 24 -0.72 -5.36 12.06
N GLU A 25 0.43 -4.69 11.99
CA GLU A 25 0.61 -3.35 12.60
C GLU A 25 -0.31 -2.31 11.97
N VAL A 26 -0.45 -2.33 10.64
CA VAL A 26 -1.39 -1.45 9.92
C VAL A 26 -2.84 -1.74 10.34
N ALA A 27 -3.19 -3.02 10.45
CA ALA A 27 -4.53 -3.45 10.87
C ALA A 27 -4.88 -2.94 12.27
N ARG A 28 -3.95 -3.06 13.23
CA ARG A 28 -4.10 -2.51 14.58
C ARG A 28 -4.17 -1.00 14.58
N THR A 29 -3.33 -0.33 13.81
CA THR A 29 -3.28 1.15 13.72
C THR A 29 -4.58 1.73 13.14
N MET A 30 -5.18 1.05 12.16
CA MET A 30 -6.39 1.51 11.49
C MET A 30 -7.68 0.93 12.09
N ASP A 31 -7.59 0.13 13.16
CA ASP A 31 -8.70 -0.59 13.78
C ASP A 31 -9.56 -1.38 12.78
N VAL A 32 -8.90 -2.17 11.92
CA VAL A 32 -9.53 -3.02 10.91
C VAL A 32 -8.87 -4.39 10.86
N SER A 33 -9.51 -5.36 10.21
CA SER A 33 -8.89 -6.68 10.00
C SER A 33 -7.70 -6.63 9.02
N MET A 34 -6.74 -7.56 9.16
CA MET A 34 -5.66 -7.76 8.18
C MET A 34 -6.18 -8.02 6.75
N ALA A 35 -7.33 -8.70 6.63
CA ALA A 35 -7.99 -8.94 5.35
C ALA A 35 -8.48 -7.62 4.72
N THR A 36 -8.96 -6.69 5.54
CA THR A 36 -9.33 -5.34 5.11
C THR A 36 -8.11 -4.57 4.61
N VAL A 37 -6.99 -4.58 5.35
CA VAL A 37 -5.74 -3.92 4.94
C VAL A 37 -5.24 -4.48 3.60
N SER A 38 -5.25 -5.81 3.44
CA SER A 38 -4.83 -6.45 2.21
C SER A 38 -5.69 -6.02 1.01
N ARG A 39 -7.01 -5.88 1.20
CA ARG A 39 -7.92 -5.35 0.16
C ARG A 39 -7.62 -3.88 -0.14
N LEU A 40 -7.44 -3.03 0.88
CA LEU A 40 -7.09 -1.61 0.69
C LEU A 40 -5.80 -1.43 -0.11
N LEU A 41 -4.74 -2.18 0.22
CA LEU A 41 -3.45 -2.13 -0.50
C LEU A 41 -3.57 -2.65 -1.94
N LYS A 42 -4.41 -3.67 -2.17
CA LYS A 42 -4.71 -4.16 -3.53
C LYS A 42 -5.45 -3.09 -4.33
N ASP A 43 -6.49 -2.50 -3.75
CA ASP A 43 -7.30 -1.48 -4.42
C ASP A 43 -6.51 -0.19 -4.66
N ALA A 44 -5.62 0.20 -3.74
CA ALA A 44 -4.73 1.34 -3.90
C ALA A 44 -3.84 1.20 -5.15
N ARG A 45 -3.27 0.01 -5.38
CA ARG A 45 -2.50 -0.30 -6.59
C ARG A 45 -3.38 -0.31 -7.84
N ASN A 46 -4.51 -1.01 -7.79
CA ASN A 46 -5.42 -1.13 -8.93
C ASN A 46 -5.97 0.23 -9.41
N ARG A 47 -6.10 1.20 -8.50
CA ARG A 47 -6.63 2.54 -8.79
C ARG A 47 -5.55 3.58 -9.06
N GLY A 48 -4.27 3.20 -9.06
CA GLY A 48 -3.16 4.13 -9.27
C GLY A 48 -2.88 5.08 -8.09
N ILE A 49 -3.45 4.82 -6.92
CA ILE A 49 -3.09 5.55 -5.68
C ILE A 49 -1.66 5.17 -5.25
N VAL A 50 -1.23 3.95 -5.56
CA VAL A 50 0.13 3.46 -5.36
C VAL A 50 0.71 3.06 -6.70
N GLU A 51 1.84 3.67 -7.04
CA GLU A 51 2.72 3.24 -8.13
C GLU A 51 4.00 2.67 -7.52
N ILE A 52 4.40 1.47 -7.94
CA ILE A 52 5.66 0.84 -7.51
C ILE A 52 6.58 0.80 -8.72
N ARG A 53 7.68 1.54 -8.64
CA ARG A 53 8.73 1.54 -9.67
C ARG A 53 9.94 0.75 -9.17
N VAL A 54 10.35 -0.22 -9.96
CA VAL A 54 11.57 -1.01 -9.73
C VAL A 54 12.53 -0.68 -10.86
N HIS A 55 13.75 -0.25 -10.50
CA HIS A 55 14.82 -0.04 -11.46
C HIS A 55 15.62 -1.34 -11.58
N ASP A 56 15.67 -1.92 -12.78
CA ASP A 56 16.44 -3.13 -13.04
C ASP A 56 17.94 -2.78 -13.08
N PRO A 57 18.76 -3.35 -12.18
CA PRO A 57 20.18 -3.02 -12.10
C PRO A 57 20.95 -3.33 -13.37
N ARG A 58 20.47 -4.25 -14.22
CA ARG A 58 21.11 -4.59 -15.50
C ARG A 58 21.07 -3.45 -16.52
N HIS A 59 20.25 -2.42 -16.29
CA HIS A 59 20.10 -1.24 -17.15
C HIS A 59 20.55 0.05 -16.45
N LEU A 60 21.15 -0.02 -15.26
CA LEU A 60 21.66 1.16 -14.54
C LEU A 60 23.04 1.59 -15.04
N ASP A 61 23.80 0.68 -15.68
CA ASP A 61 25.17 0.92 -16.14
C ASP A 61 25.25 1.63 -17.51
N GLU A 62 24.11 1.89 -18.15
CA GLU A 62 24.03 2.53 -19.47
C GLU A 62 23.78 4.05 -19.42
N GLN A 63 23.86 4.69 -18.24
CA GLN A 63 23.60 6.13 -18.06
C GLN A 63 24.86 6.96 -17.78
#